data_AF-A0A453NIQ9-F1
#
_entry.id   AF-A0A453NIQ9-F1
#
_cell.length_a   1.000
_cell.length_b   1.000
_cell.length_c   1.000
_cell.angle_alpha   90.00
_cell.angle_beta   90.00
_cell.angle_gamma   90.00
#
_symmetry.space_group_name_H-M   'P 1'
#
loop_
_entity.id
_entity.type
_entity.pdbx_description
1 polymer ?
#
loop_
_entity_poly.entity_id
_entity_poly.type
_entity_poly.pdbx_seq_one_letter_code
_entity_poly.pdbx_strand_id
1 'polypeptide(L)'
;CDELVAMGAAVGDTPASVVAKCKYTIAMLSDPSAALSVVFDKDGVLEQIGEGKGYVDMSTVDAATSCKISEAVKQKGGAFVEAPVSGSKKPAEDGQLVILAAGDKV
;
A
#
# COMPACT_ATOMS: atom_id res chain seq x y z
N CYS A 1 17.60 2.34 1.81
CA CYS A 1 16.72 3.41 1.28
C CYS A 1 17.45 4.74 1.25
N ASP A 2 18.76 4.71 0.99
CA ASP A 2 19.66 5.79 1.44
C ASP A 2 19.50 7.05 0.60
N GLU A 3 19.21 6.87 -0.70
CA GLU A 3 18.88 7.95 -1.62
C GLU A 3 17.61 8.72 -1.18
N LEU A 4 16.54 8.00 -0.80
CA LEU A 4 15.31 8.62 -0.31
C LEU A 4 15.51 9.32 1.03
N VAL A 5 16.32 8.74 1.92
CA VAL A 5 16.69 9.36 3.21
C VAL A 5 17.47 10.64 2.98
N ALA A 6 18.42 10.66 2.05
CA ALA A 6 19.15 11.87 1.66
C ALA A 6 18.23 12.96 1.08
N MET A 7 17.08 12.57 0.51
CA MET A 7 16.03 13.48 0.05
C MET A 7 15.00 13.85 1.14
N GLY A 8 15.19 13.40 2.38
CA GLY A 8 14.37 13.77 3.54
C GLY A 8 13.29 12.76 3.93
N ALA A 9 13.27 11.57 3.33
CA ALA A 9 12.33 10.52 3.73
C ALA A 9 12.66 9.95 5.12
N ALA A 10 11.63 9.68 5.92
CA ALA A 10 11.76 8.91 7.15
C ALA A 10 11.61 7.40 6.87
N VAL A 11 12.39 6.58 7.57
CA VAL A 11 12.33 5.11 7.47
C VAL A 11 11.45 4.55 8.58
N GLY A 12 10.61 3.58 8.24
CA GLY A 12 9.93 2.70 9.20
C GLY A 12 10.54 1.30 9.15
N ASP A 13 10.74 0.69 10.31
CA ASP A 13 11.39 -0.62 10.42
C ASP A 13 10.46 -1.77 9.99
N THR A 14 9.15 -1.54 10.05
CA THR A 14 8.10 -2.50 9.67
C THR A 14 6.91 -1.82 8.99
N PRO A 15 6.12 -2.54 8.18
CA PRO A 15 4.87 -2.00 7.63
C PRO A 15 3.92 -1.44 8.70
N ALA A 16 3.76 -2.15 9.81
CA ALA A 16 3.01 -1.67 10.97
C ALA A 16 3.50 -0.30 11.46
N SER A 17 4.82 -0.11 11.59
CA SER A 17 5.39 1.16 12.05
C SER A 17 5.14 2.33 11.10
N VAL A 18 5.09 2.07 9.79
CA VAL A 18 4.75 3.07 8.76
C VAL A 18 3.29 3.45 8.88
N VAL A 19 2.39 2.44 8.93
CA VAL A 19 0.95 2.65 9.03
C VAL A 19 0.58 3.37 10.33
N ALA A 20 1.26 3.09 11.45
CA ALA A 20 1.04 3.80 12.71
C ALA A 20 1.28 5.31 12.57
N LYS A 21 2.38 5.70 11.89
CA LYS A 21 2.82 7.09 11.73
C LYS A 21 2.10 7.85 10.63
N CYS A 22 1.52 7.14 9.65
CA CYS A 22 0.90 7.75 8.48
C CYS A 22 -0.63 7.68 8.52
N LYS A 23 -1.29 8.71 7.98
CA LYS A 23 -2.75 8.67 7.72
C LYS A 23 -3.05 7.88 6.45
N TYR A 24 -2.25 8.07 5.42
CA TYR A 24 -2.37 7.37 4.14
C TYR A 24 -1.05 6.67 3.84
N THR A 25 -1.11 5.40 3.46
CA THR A 25 0.06 4.58 3.14
C THR A 25 -0.11 3.99 1.74
N ILE A 26 0.92 4.14 0.91
CA ILE A 26 0.97 3.57 -0.44
C ILE A 26 1.89 2.36 -0.42
N ALA A 27 1.48 1.29 -1.08
CA ALA A 27 2.22 0.06 -1.25
C ALA A 27 2.46 -0.22 -2.74
N MET A 28 3.68 -0.64 -3.08
CA MET A 28 4.09 -1.00 -4.45
C MET A 28 5.02 -2.23 -4.39
N LEU A 29 4.44 -3.43 -4.44
CA LEU A 29 5.12 -4.70 -4.15
C LEU A 29 5.28 -5.54 -5.43
N SER A 30 6.18 -6.53 -5.38
CA SER A 30 6.59 -7.32 -6.54
C SER A 30 5.50 -8.23 -7.10
N ASP A 31 4.68 -8.81 -6.24
CA ASP A 31 3.75 -9.89 -6.57
C ASP A 31 2.67 -10.06 -5.48
N PRO A 32 1.63 -10.87 -5.74
CA PRO A 32 0.57 -11.15 -4.76
C PRO A 32 1.05 -11.71 -3.43
N SER A 33 2.11 -12.53 -3.40
CA SER A 33 2.61 -13.11 -2.15
C SER A 33 3.26 -12.04 -1.27
N ALA A 34 4.02 -11.13 -1.87
CA ALA A 34 4.61 -9.99 -1.17
C ALA A 34 3.53 -9.03 -0.63
N ALA A 35 2.49 -8.74 -1.43
CA ALA A 35 1.37 -7.91 -1.02
C ALA A 35 0.63 -8.53 0.19
N LEU A 36 0.37 -9.84 0.16
CA LEU A 36 -0.26 -10.55 1.27
C LEU A 36 0.65 -10.56 2.52
N SER A 37 1.94 -10.86 2.37
CA SER A 37 2.89 -10.90 3.49
C SER A 37 2.95 -9.56 4.23
N VAL A 38 3.11 -8.46 3.50
CA VAL A 38 3.15 -7.09 4.08
C VAL A 38 1.88 -6.74 4.85
N VAL A 39 0.73 -7.27 4.43
CA VAL A 39 -0.55 -6.99 5.06
C VAL A 39 -0.80 -7.89 6.27
N PHE A 40 -0.63 -9.20 6.11
CA PHE A 40 -1.13 -10.23 7.03
C PHE A 40 -0.09 -10.79 7.99
N ASP A 41 1.21 -10.73 7.67
CA ASP A 41 2.23 -11.28 8.55
C ASP A 41 2.46 -10.41 9.79
N LYS A 42 3.27 -10.94 10.72
CA LYS A 42 3.69 -10.24 11.92
C LYS A 42 4.34 -8.90 11.55
N ASP A 43 4.03 -7.86 12.32
CA ASP A 43 4.46 -6.49 12.10
C ASP A 43 3.95 -5.89 10.76
N GLY A 44 2.88 -6.49 10.21
CA GLY A 44 2.21 -6.09 8.98
C GLY A 44 1.18 -4.97 9.15
N VAL A 45 0.59 -4.55 8.02
CA VAL A 45 -0.37 -3.42 7.93
C VAL A 45 -1.55 -3.60 8.90
N LEU A 46 -2.08 -4.82 9.03
CA LEU A 46 -3.29 -5.09 9.83
C LEU A 46 -3.13 -4.87 11.34
N GLU A 47 -1.89 -4.75 11.84
CA GLU A 47 -1.64 -4.48 13.26
C GLU A 47 -1.89 -3.02 13.64
N GLN A 48 -1.80 -2.09 12.68
CA GLN A 48 -1.85 -0.64 12.94
C GLN A 48 -2.83 0.13 12.06
N ILE A 49 -3.40 -0.50 11.04
CA ILE A 49 -4.48 0.09 10.23
C ILE A 49 -5.76 0.19 11.07
N GLY A 50 -6.57 1.22 10.82
CA GLY A 50 -7.84 1.42 11.51
C GLY A 50 -8.53 2.71 11.11
N GLU A 51 -9.47 3.15 11.95
CA GLU A 51 -10.30 4.32 11.67
C GLU A 51 -9.47 5.56 11.30
N GLY A 52 -9.90 6.23 10.22
CA GLY A 52 -9.25 7.43 9.71
C GLY A 52 -7.96 7.17 8.92
N LYS A 53 -7.52 5.91 8.78
CA LYS A 53 -6.35 5.54 7.98
C LYS A 53 -6.74 4.92 6.64
N GLY A 54 -5.95 5.20 5.60
CA GLY A 54 -6.11 4.63 4.26
C GLY A 54 -4.89 3.83 3.81
N TYR A 55 -5.14 2.69 3.18
CA TYR A 55 -4.12 1.86 2.54
C TYR A 55 -4.40 1.79 1.04
N VAL A 56 -3.43 2.23 0.23
CA VAL A 56 -3.51 2.26 -1.23
C VAL A 56 -2.53 1.24 -1.78
N ASP A 57 -3.02 0.14 -2.34
CA ASP A 57 -2.19 -0.89 -2.94
C ASP A 57 -2.07 -0.68 -4.44
N MET A 58 -0.89 -0.26 -4.90
CA MET A 58 -0.57 -0.04 -6.31
C MET A 58 0.15 -1.25 -6.94
N SER A 59 0.29 -2.35 -6.19
CA SER A 59 0.90 -3.59 -6.67
C SER A 59 0.07 -4.21 -7.79
N THR A 60 0.74 -4.92 -8.70
CA THR A 60 0.03 -5.69 -9.74
C THR A 60 -0.37 -7.05 -9.17
N VAL A 61 -1.63 -7.18 -8.75
CA VAL A 61 -2.19 -8.40 -8.16
C VAL A 61 -3.46 -8.84 -8.88
N ASP A 62 -3.88 -10.08 -8.63
CA ASP A 62 -5.20 -10.55 -9.04
C ASP A 62 -6.31 -9.99 -8.13
N ALA A 63 -7.55 -10.01 -8.64
CA ALA A 63 -8.69 -9.48 -7.93
C ALA A 63 -8.98 -10.20 -6.60
N ALA A 64 -8.71 -11.50 -6.49
CA ALA A 64 -8.96 -12.24 -5.24
C ALA A 64 -8.00 -11.80 -4.13
N THR A 65 -6.73 -11.58 -4.48
CA THR A 65 -5.73 -11.00 -3.57
C THR A 65 -6.15 -9.62 -3.08
N SER A 66 -6.54 -8.73 -4.00
CA SER A 66 -6.98 -7.37 -3.68
C SER A 66 -8.24 -7.36 -2.80
N CYS A 67 -9.26 -8.14 -3.16
CA CYS A 67 -10.48 -8.28 -2.35
C CYS A 67 -10.18 -8.78 -0.93
N LYS A 68 -9.29 -9.77 -0.79
CA LYS A 68 -8.89 -10.29 0.53
C LYS A 68 -8.22 -9.22 1.40
N ILE A 69 -7.32 -8.42 0.83
CA ILE A 69 -6.67 -7.31 1.54
C ILE A 69 -7.71 -6.25 1.92
N SER A 70 -8.57 -5.88 0.98
CA SER A 70 -9.66 -4.91 1.15
C SER A 70 -10.57 -5.29 2.32
N GLU A 71 -11.05 -6.54 2.36
CA GLU A 71 -11.90 -7.04 3.43
C GLU A 71 -11.21 -6.95 4.80
N ALA A 72 -9.95 -7.38 4.89
CA ALA A 72 -9.20 -7.37 6.15
C ALA A 72 -8.93 -5.94 6.65
N VAL A 73 -8.56 -5.02 5.75
CA VAL A 73 -8.37 -3.60 6.08
C VAL A 73 -9.66 -2.97 6.59
N LYS A 74 -10.79 -3.23 5.92
CA LYS A 74 -12.10 -2.71 6.32
C LYS A 74 -12.60 -3.29 7.64
N GLN A 75 -12.33 -4.57 7.92
CA GLN A 75 -12.65 -5.18 9.21
C GLN A 75 -11.91 -4.51 10.38
N LYS A 76 -10.75 -3.90 10.13
CA LYS A 76 -10.03 -3.08 11.11
C LYS A 76 -10.51 -1.63 11.19
N GLY A 77 -11.43 -1.22 10.31
CA GLY A 77 -11.95 0.15 10.22
C GLY A 77 -11.15 1.07 9.30
N GLY A 78 -10.16 0.54 8.55
CA GLY A 78 -9.41 1.31 7.56
C GLY A 78 -10.13 1.41 6.21
N ALA A 79 -9.72 2.37 5.39
CA ALA A 79 -10.14 2.49 4.00
C ALA A 79 -9.13 1.82 3.06
N PHE A 80 -9.61 1.23 1.97
CA PHE A 80 -8.78 0.53 0.99
C PHE A 80 -9.09 0.98 -0.44
N VAL A 81 -8.02 1.21 -1.21
CA VAL A 81 -8.05 1.44 -2.66
C VAL A 81 -7.01 0.52 -3.30
N GLU A 82 -7.42 -0.26 -4.29
CA GLU A 82 -6.49 -0.84 -5.24
C GLU A 82 -6.26 0.17 -6.37
N ALA A 83 -5.01 0.35 -6.77
CA ALA A 83 -4.61 1.34 -7.76
C ALA A 83 -3.43 0.85 -8.61
N PRO A 84 -3.53 -0.34 -9.25
CA PRO A 84 -2.48 -0.82 -10.14
C PRO A 84 -2.19 0.19 -11.25
N VAL A 85 -0.95 0.19 -11.72
CA VAL A 85 -0.45 1.19 -12.67
C VAL A 85 -0.07 0.61 -14.01
N SER A 86 -0.27 1.41 -15.06
CA SER A 86 0.32 1.18 -16.37
C SER A 86 1.44 2.20 -16.63
N GLY A 87 2.57 1.69 -17.13
CA GLY A 87 3.82 2.43 -17.26
C GLY A 87 4.94 1.76 -16.46
N SER A 88 6.14 1.73 -17.04
CA SER A 88 7.31 1.10 -16.41
C SER A 88 8.15 2.14 -15.65
N LYS A 89 9.45 1.89 -15.48
CA LYS A 89 10.38 2.73 -14.73
C LYS A 89 10.39 4.19 -15.19
N LYS A 90 10.58 4.45 -16.48
CA LYS A 90 10.67 5.84 -16.97
C LYS A 90 9.38 6.64 -16.77
N PRO A 91 8.18 6.15 -17.13
CA PRO A 91 6.93 6.82 -16.76
C PRO A 91 6.75 7.03 -15.25
N ALA A 92 7.27 6.14 -14.39
CA ALA A 92 7.26 6.37 -12.95
C ALA A 92 8.18 7.53 -12.53
N GLU A 93 9.40 7.58 -13.05
CA GLU A 93 10.37 8.66 -12.80
C GLU A 93 9.85 10.01 -13.31
N ASP A 94 9.18 10.01 -14.47
CA ASP A 94 8.64 11.22 -15.11
C ASP A 94 7.26 11.63 -14.54
N GLY A 95 6.66 10.85 -13.63
CA GLY A 95 5.34 11.14 -13.07
C GLY A 95 4.18 10.97 -14.05
N GLN A 96 4.29 10.03 -14.99
CA GLN A 96 3.36 9.79 -16.11
C GLN A 96 2.66 8.43 -16.04
N LEU A 97 2.61 7.78 -14.88
CA LEU A 97 1.88 6.53 -14.70
C LEU A 97 0.37 6.75 -14.90
N VAL A 98 -0.27 5.77 -15.55
CA VAL A 98 -1.73 5.69 -15.59
C VAL A 98 -2.19 4.86 -14.40
N ILE A 99 -3.02 5.44 -13.53
CA ILE A 99 -3.52 4.79 -12.31
C ILE A 99 -4.93 4.23 -12.56
N LEU A 100 -5.12 2.93 -12.32
CA LEU A 100 -6.38 2.23 -12.54
C LEU A 100 -7.07 1.94 -11.19
N ALA A 101 -7.59 3.00 -10.55
CA ALA A 101 -8.09 2.91 -9.18
C ALA A 101 -9.51 2.30 -9.07
N ALA A 102 -9.69 1.44 -8.07
CA ALA A 102 -10.98 0.92 -7.62
C ALA A 102 -11.00 0.76 -6.09
N GLY A 103 -12.17 0.75 -5.47
CA GLY A 103 -12.33 0.61 -4.01
C GLY A 103 -13.10 1.76 -3.38
N ASP A 104 -12.71 2.15 -2.17
CA ASP A 104 -13.46 3.13 -1.39
C ASP A 104 -13.39 4.53 -2.02
N LYS A 105 -14.57 5.06 -2.38
CA LYS A 105 -14.77 6.46 -2.76
C LYS A 105 -14.99 7.27 -1.48
N VAL A 106 -13.93 7.41 -0.68
CA VAL A 106 -13.92 8.23 0.55
C VAL A 106 -13.93 9.71 0.23
#